data_AF-A0A518GJM1-F1
#
_entry.id   AF-A0A518GJM1-F1
#
_cell.length_a   1.000
_cell.length_b   1.000
_cell.length_c   1.000
_cell.angle_alpha   90.00
_cell.angle_beta   90.00
_cell.angle_gamma   90.00
#
_symmetry.space_group_name_H-M   'P 1'
#
loop_
_entity.id
_entity.type
_entity.pdbx_description
1 polymer ?
#
loop_
_entity_poly.entity_id
_entity_poly.type
_entity_poly.pdbx_seq_one_letter_code
_entity_poly.pdbx_strand_id
1 'polypeptide(L)'
;MSENSESSDNPEFDEGAPLAAMPEDRLLSGEPLLPREKVKTFPTTPGVYLMKDARGRVIYVGKAVNLRSRAGSYFTRQAAIDRRTADLIPEIHDIDFLHADSEVDALLLESRLIKDIQPRFNSDLKDDKTFPYLQITTREPFPRIEFTRRPKSRGVKLFGPFTSARKLRGAIAVLQKIFRFRNCSLDIDPNEEKWRWFRPCLLASLGQCTAPCNLRISKEDYRRDVRRLIMFLEGKKERLLKVMNREMLEASKELKFEKAARLRDQIKALMTLQERGDLASHAQPEAFYVDPKKGLLGLKKVFGLSTLPRRIEGVDIAHLQGGETVASLVQFIDGVPFKQGYKRFKIRTVDGVDDFASMREVVSRRFRRLDQEGESLPDILLIDGGKGQLGAAMEALKSIEVELPLVISLAKREEEIFLPGESEPKVLSRHSYALRLLQSVRDESHRFAQQYHHLLRRKSTFGEE
;
A
#
# COMPACT_ATOMS: atom_id res chain seq x y z
N MET A 1 -76.08 -12.68 -23.52
CA MET A 1 -75.87 -13.31 -22.21
C MET A 1 -74.87 -14.42 -22.46
N SER A 2 -73.58 -14.09 -22.42
CA SER A 2 -72.72 -14.05 -21.22
C SER A 2 -72.03 -15.39 -21.06
N GLU A 3 -70.72 -15.40 -21.30
CA GLU A 3 -69.78 -16.20 -20.50
C GLU A 3 -68.36 -15.67 -20.69
N ASN A 4 -67.71 -15.46 -19.53
CA ASN A 4 -66.36 -14.95 -19.34
C ASN A 4 -65.32 -16.03 -19.71
N SER A 5 -64.13 -15.60 -20.13
CA SER A 5 -62.90 -16.27 -19.68
C SER A 5 -61.71 -15.31 -19.62
N GLU A 6 -60.87 -15.61 -18.63
CA GLU A 6 -59.87 -14.78 -18.00
C GLU A 6 -58.59 -14.54 -18.81
N SER A 7 -57.91 -13.52 -18.33
CA SER A 7 -56.63 -12.94 -18.71
C SER A 7 -55.42 -13.77 -18.29
N SER A 8 -54.46 -13.90 -19.20
CA SER A 8 -53.02 -14.00 -18.92
C SER A 8 -52.24 -13.58 -20.15
N ASP A 9 -51.45 -12.49 -20.10
CA ASP A 9 -50.07 -12.45 -20.58
C ASP A 9 -49.42 -11.06 -20.51
N ASN A 10 -48.09 -11.09 -20.33
CA ASN A 10 -47.12 -10.05 -19.97
C ASN A 10 -47.12 -8.78 -20.84
N PRO A 11 -46.71 -7.61 -20.30
CA PRO A 11 -46.41 -6.45 -21.14
C PRO A 11 -45.05 -6.61 -21.84
N GLU A 12 -45.11 -6.55 -23.17
CA GLU A 12 -43.99 -6.51 -24.11
C GLU A 12 -43.10 -5.28 -23.90
N PHE A 13 -41.79 -5.47 -24.11
CA PHE A 13 -40.79 -4.43 -24.20
C PHE A 13 -40.95 -3.67 -25.53
N ASP A 14 -41.24 -2.37 -25.48
CA ASP A 14 -41.26 -1.48 -26.64
C ASP A 14 -39.84 -1.03 -27.02
N GLU A 15 -39.26 -1.72 -28.01
CA GLU A 15 -38.09 -1.29 -28.76
C GLU A 15 -38.53 -0.35 -29.91
N GLY A 16 -38.24 0.95 -29.80
CA GLY A 16 -38.19 1.80 -30.99
C GLY A 16 -38.63 3.25 -30.83
N ALA A 17 -37.76 4.10 -30.28
CA ALA A 17 -37.82 5.54 -30.54
C ALA A 17 -36.45 6.03 -31.08
N PRO A 18 -36.38 6.71 -32.25
CA PRO A 18 -35.11 7.03 -32.89
C PRO A 18 -34.31 8.06 -32.08
N LEU A 19 -32.99 7.89 -32.07
CA LEU A 19 -32.04 8.97 -31.79
C LEU A 19 -32.35 10.14 -32.74
N ALA A 20 -32.84 11.25 -32.20
CA ALA A 20 -32.91 12.50 -32.94
C ALA A 20 -31.48 12.90 -33.35
N ALA A 21 -31.21 12.87 -34.66
CA ALA A 21 -30.00 13.36 -35.27
C ALA A 21 -29.78 14.83 -34.89
N MET A 22 -28.55 15.17 -34.52
CA MET A 22 -28.16 16.54 -34.22
C MET A 22 -28.18 17.38 -35.51
N PRO A 23 -28.66 18.64 -35.51
CA PRO A 23 -28.44 19.54 -36.63
C PRO A 23 -26.95 19.86 -36.74
N GLU A 24 -26.38 19.65 -37.93
CA GLU A 24 -24.95 19.84 -38.26
C GLU A 24 -24.48 21.31 -38.20
N ASP A 25 -25.37 22.26 -37.91
CA ASP A 25 -25.08 23.71 -37.94
C ASP A 25 -24.31 24.26 -36.72
N ARG A 26 -24.06 23.47 -35.67
CA ARG A 26 -23.40 23.97 -34.43
C ARG A 26 -21.87 23.96 -34.44
N LEU A 27 -21.23 23.44 -35.48
CA LEU A 27 -19.76 23.40 -35.58
C LEU A 27 -19.13 24.72 -36.05
N LEU A 28 -19.93 25.70 -36.50
CA LEU A 28 -19.45 26.97 -37.08
C LEU A 28 -19.71 28.22 -36.21
N SER A 29 -20.44 28.10 -35.10
CA SER A 29 -20.62 29.16 -34.11
C SER A 29 -19.68 28.92 -32.93
N GLY A 30 -18.70 29.80 -32.69
CA GLY A 30 -17.75 29.71 -31.57
C GLY A 30 -18.34 29.84 -30.16
N GLU A 31 -19.52 29.27 -29.91
CA GLU A 31 -20.10 29.16 -28.58
C GLU A 31 -19.35 28.12 -27.74
N PRO A 32 -19.02 28.43 -26.47
CA PRO A 32 -18.31 27.49 -25.61
C PRO A 32 -19.16 26.25 -25.34
N LEU A 33 -18.60 25.06 -25.64
CA LEU A 33 -19.22 23.77 -25.34
C LEU A 33 -19.63 23.68 -23.87
N LEU A 34 -20.79 23.09 -23.61
CA LEU A 34 -21.22 22.81 -22.24
C LEU A 34 -20.20 21.90 -21.55
N PRO A 35 -19.96 22.02 -20.23
CA PRO A 35 -18.97 21.21 -19.51
C PRO A 35 -19.11 19.71 -19.76
N ARG A 36 -20.34 19.21 -19.84
CA ARG A 36 -20.64 17.80 -20.14
C ARG A 36 -20.19 17.37 -21.53
N GLU A 37 -20.30 18.23 -22.52
CA GLU A 37 -19.87 17.96 -23.90
C GLU A 37 -18.35 18.03 -24.01
N LYS A 38 -17.74 19.01 -23.33
CA LYS A 38 -16.30 19.17 -23.25
C LYS A 38 -15.61 17.96 -22.61
N VAL A 39 -16.21 17.32 -21.60
CA VAL A 39 -15.66 16.08 -21.05
C VAL A 39 -15.60 14.92 -22.05
N LYS A 40 -16.50 14.86 -23.04
CA LYS A 40 -16.46 13.77 -24.04
C LYS A 40 -15.18 13.81 -24.89
N THR A 41 -14.58 14.99 -25.05
CA THR A 41 -13.32 15.17 -25.78
C THR A 41 -12.10 14.83 -24.93
N PHE A 42 -12.25 14.64 -23.61
CA PHE A 42 -11.13 14.33 -22.74
C PHE A 42 -10.50 12.98 -23.12
N PRO A 43 -9.18 12.85 -22.97
CA PRO A 43 -8.48 11.59 -23.19
C PRO A 43 -8.88 10.53 -22.14
N THR A 44 -8.61 9.27 -22.44
CA THR A 44 -8.75 8.15 -21.49
C THR A 44 -7.49 7.90 -20.67
N THR A 45 -6.53 8.83 -20.71
CA THR A 45 -5.24 8.75 -20.00
C THR A 45 -5.29 9.36 -18.60
N PRO A 46 -4.28 9.11 -17.75
CA PRO A 46 -4.14 9.77 -16.46
C PRO A 46 -3.97 11.28 -16.60
N GLY A 47 -4.44 12.02 -15.60
CA GLY A 47 -4.30 13.47 -15.59
C GLY A 47 -5.05 14.15 -14.46
N VAL A 48 -5.09 15.47 -14.53
CA VAL A 48 -5.79 16.35 -13.58
C VAL A 48 -6.84 17.14 -14.34
N TYR A 49 -8.07 17.19 -13.84
CA TYR A 49 -9.13 18.04 -14.35
C TYR A 49 -9.36 19.24 -13.43
N LEU A 50 -9.75 20.36 -14.03
CA LEU A 50 -9.96 21.66 -13.40
C LEU A 50 -11.40 22.09 -13.67
N MET A 51 -12.21 22.26 -12.65
CA MET A 51 -13.56 22.81 -12.79
C MET A 51 -13.53 24.31 -12.47
N LYS A 52 -14.24 25.09 -13.27
CA LYS A 52 -14.27 26.55 -13.18
C LYS A 52 -15.69 27.09 -13.05
N ASP A 53 -15.79 28.26 -12.43
CA ASP A 53 -17.03 29.03 -12.35
C ASP A 53 -17.28 29.91 -13.58
N ALA A 54 -18.40 30.63 -13.59
CA ALA A 54 -18.79 31.55 -14.65
C ALA A 54 -17.74 32.63 -14.98
N ARG A 55 -16.83 32.93 -14.04
CA ARG A 55 -15.77 33.94 -14.18
C ARG A 55 -14.44 33.31 -14.59
N GLY A 56 -14.41 32.01 -14.89
CA GLY A 56 -13.21 31.26 -15.26
C GLY A 56 -12.28 30.95 -14.08
N ARG A 57 -12.71 31.15 -12.83
CA ARG A 57 -11.88 30.84 -11.66
C ARG A 57 -11.94 29.35 -11.38
N VAL A 58 -10.79 28.71 -11.13
CA VAL A 58 -10.73 27.29 -10.77
C VAL A 58 -11.29 27.09 -9.36
N ILE A 59 -12.43 26.41 -9.26
CA ILE A 59 -13.14 26.15 -8.01
C ILE A 59 -12.88 24.75 -7.46
N TYR A 60 -12.46 23.80 -8.32
CA TYR A 60 -12.10 22.44 -7.93
C TYR A 60 -11.03 21.83 -8.85
N VAL A 61 -10.13 21.05 -8.26
CA VAL A 61 -9.04 20.32 -8.91
C VAL A 61 -9.13 18.85 -8.49
N GLY A 62 -9.10 17.93 -9.44
CA GLY A 62 -9.09 16.50 -9.15
C GLY A 62 -8.24 15.69 -10.12
N LYS A 63 -7.61 14.63 -9.64
CA LYS A 63 -6.88 13.65 -10.47
C LYS A 63 -7.77 12.50 -10.95
N ALA A 64 -7.37 11.88 -12.05
CA ALA A 64 -7.99 10.68 -12.60
C ALA A 64 -6.94 9.72 -13.18
N VAL A 65 -7.24 8.42 -13.12
CA VAL A 65 -6.54 7.40 -13.94
C VAL A 65 -7.06 7.44 -15.38
N ASN A 66 -8.36 7.72 -15.55
CA ASN A 66 -9.01 7.96 -16.83
C ASN A 66 -9.78 9.29 -16.74
N LEU A 67 -9.26 10.33 -17.39
CA LEU A 67 -9.81 11.69 -17.35
C LEU A 67 -11.28 11.73 -17.79
N ARG A 68 -11.61 11.14 -18.93
CA ARG A 68 -12.97 11.12 -19.48
C ARG A 68 -13.98 10.48 -18.53
N SER A 69 -13.70 9.25 -18.09
CA SER A 69 -14.60 8.51 -17.21
C SER A 69 -14.78 9.22 -15.87
N ARG A 70 -13.69 9.69 -15.27
CA ARG A 70 -13.74 10.32 -13.94
C ARG A 70 -14.39 11.70 -13.97
N ALA A 71 -14.04 12.57 -14.92
CA ALA A 71 -14.67 13.88 -15.04
C ALA A 71 -16.15 13.74 -15.41
N GLY A 72 -16.50 12.75 -16.24
CA GLY A 72 -17.88 12.49 -16.66
C GLY A 72 -18.80 12.09 -15.51
N SER A 73 -18.28 11.43 -14.48
CA SER A 73 -19.07 10.98 -13.32
C SER A 73 -19.81 12.10 -12.60
N TYR A 74 -19.31 13.35 -12.62
CA TYR A 74 -19.97 14.50 -11.98
C TYR A 74 -21.21 15.00 -12.73
N PHE A 75 -21.35 14.67 -14.02
CA PHE A 75 -22.47 15.09 -14.86
C PHE A 75 -23.53 13.99 -15.01
N THR A 76 -23.54 13.02 -14.10
CA THR A 76 -24.56 11.98 -14.00
C THR A 76 -25.69 12.42 -13.06
N ARG A 77 -26.92 11.94 -13.29
CA ARG A 77 -28.07 12.27 -12.42
C ARG A 77 -27.82 11.90 -10.95
N GLN A 78 -27.10 10.82 -10.69
CA GLN A 78 -26.77 10.37 -9.34
C GLN A 78 -25.82 11.33 -8.60
N ALA A 79 -24.87 11.96 -9.32
CA ALA A 79 -23.92 12.88 -8.72
C ALA A 79 -24.58 14.21 -8.27
N ALA A 80 -25.66 14.61 -8.93
CA ALA A 80 -26.46 15.79 -8.53
C ALA A 80 -27.21 15.56 -7.20
N ILE A 81 -27.41 14.30 -6.80
CA ILE A 81 -28.13 13.92 -5.56
C ILE A 81 -27.14 13.66 -4.41
N ASP A 82 -25.88 13.35 -4.70
CA ASP A 82 -24.86 13.11 -3.68
C ASP A 82 -24.56 14.40 -2.89
N ARG A 83 -24.80 14.34 -1.58
CA ARG A 83 -24.58 15.42 -0.60
C ARG A 83 -23.16 15.99 -0.64
N ARG A 84 -22.18 15.22 -1.12
CA ARG A 84 -20.78 15.65 -1.24
C ARG A 84 -20.51 16.52 -2.47
N THR A 85 -21.27 16.35 -3.55
CA THR A 85 -21.05 17.06 -4.83
C THR A 85 -22.18 18.00 -5.21
N ALA A 86 -23.30 17.96 -4.47
CA ALA A 86 -24.48 18.78 -4.68
C ALA A 86 -24.17 20.29 -4.72
N ASP A 87 -23.27 20.78 -3.88
CA ASP A 87 -22.92 22.22 -3.86
C ASP A 87 -21.92 22.62 -4.96
N LEU A 88 -21.09 21.67 -5.42
CA LEU A 88 -20.07 21.92 -6.44
C LEU A 88 -20.68 21.98 -7.84
N ILE A 89 -21.54 21.02 -8.18
CA ILE A 89 -22.04 20.83 -9.55
C ILE A 89 -22.71 22.08 -10.14
N PRO A 90 -23.60 22.79 -9.41
CA PRO A 90 -24.25 24.00 -9.92
C PRO A 90 -23.28 25.15 -10.25
N GLU A 91 -22.11 25.19 -9.59
CA GLU A 91 -21.11 26.23 -9.84
C GLU A 91 -20.21 25.92 -11.04
N ILE A 92 -20.23 24.70 -11.59
CA ILE A 92 -19.39 24.32 -12.73
C ILE A 92 -19.94 24.95 -14.02
N HIS A 93 -19.21 25.91 -14.58
CA HIS A 93 -19.52 26.52 -15.87
C HIS A 93 -18.52 26.13 -16.97
N ASP A 94 -17.30 25.74 -16.60
CA ASP A 94 -16.29 25.22 -17.54
C ASP A 94 -15.46 24.13 -16.88
N ILE A 95 -14.85 23.27 -17.70
CA ILE A 95 -13.96 22.20 -17.26
C ILE A 95 -12.79 22.02 -18.21
N ASP A 96 -11.58 21.99 -17.67
CA ASP A 96 -10.33 21.75 -18.39
C ASP A 96 -9.60 20.52 -17.85
N PHE A 97 -8.55 20.10 -18.55
CA PHE A 97 -7.66 19.05 -18.11
C PHE A 97 -6.21 19.33 -18.44
N LEU A 98 -5.33 18.71 -17.66
CA LEU A 98 -3.90 18.61 -17.89
C LEU A 98 -3.55 17.13 -17.96
N HIS A 99 -2.90 16.74 -19.05
CA HIS A 99 -2.36 15.40 -19.20
C HIS A 99 -1.27 15.13 -18.15
N ALA A 100 -1.23 13.89 -17.67
CA ALA A 100 -0.13 13.39 -16.89
C ALA A 100 0.34 12.07 -17.48
N ASP A 101 1.65 11.86 -17.50
CA ASP A 101 2.21 10.64 -18.07
C ASP A 101 1.78 9.42 -17.25
N SER A 102 1.66 9.54 -15.92
CA SER A 102 1.32 8.44 -15.03
C SER A 102 0.37 8.85 -13.92
N GLU A 103 -0.17 7.88 -13.18
CA GLU A 103 -0.92 8.16 -11.96
C GLU A 103 -0.10 8.90 -10.89
N VAL A 104 1.22 8.64 -10.82
CA VAL A 104 2.13 9.36 -9.91
C VAL A 104 2.24 10.82 -10.34
N ASP A 105 2.42 11.07 -11.64
CA ASP A 105 2.50 12.42 -12.19
C ASP A 105 1.18 13.17 -11.97
N ALA A 106 0.03 12.50 -12.16
CA ALA A 106 -1.29 13.08 -11.90
C ALA A 106 -1.48 13.43 -10.41
N LEU A 107 -1.01 12.56 -9.50
CA LEU A 107 -1.06 12.79 -8.06
C LEU A 107 -0.19 14.00 -7.64
N LEU A 108 1.02 14.10 -8.19
CA LEU A 108 1.94 15.20 -7.90
C LEU A 108 1.44 16.53 -8.49
N LEU A 109 0.91 16.49 -9.71
CA LEU A 109 0.35 17.64 -10.40
C LEU A 109 -0.89 18.19 -9.68
N GLU A 110 -1.81 17.30 -9.25
CA GLU A 110 -2.99 17.69 -8.45
C GLU A 110 -2.57 18.43 -7.19
N SER A 111 -1.63 17.86 -6.43
CA SER A 111 -1.17 18.45 -5.18
C SER A 111 -0.54 19.84 -5.38
N ARG A 112 0.23 20.01 -6.46
CA ARG A 112 0.82 21.31 -6.83
C ARG A 112 -0.26 22.33 -7.17
N LEU A 113 -1.22 21.96 -8.03
CA LEU A 113 -2.30 22.85 -8.44
C LEU A 113 -3.20 23.25 -7.27
N ILE A 114 -3.54 22.31 -6.37
CA ILE A 114 -4.28 22.64 -5.14
C ILE A 114 -3.47 23.61 -4.28
N LYS A 115 -2.15 23.42 -4.16
CA LYS A 115 -1.29 24.30 -3.38
C LYS A 115 -1.21 25.70 -3.96
N ASP A 116 -1.06 25.81 -5.28
CA ASP A 116 -0.83 27.09 -5.96
C ASP A 116 -2.15 27.87 -6.17
N ILE A 117 -3.26 27.18 -6.44
CA ILE A 117 -4.56 27.78 -6.76
C ILE A 117 -5.43 27.97 -5.51
N GLN A 118 -5.29 27.10 -4.49
CA GLN A 118 -6.17 27.02 -3.32
C GLN A 118 -7.67 27.05 -3.66
N PRO A 119 -8.18 26.09 -4.46
CA PRO A 119 -9.58 26.10 -4.89
C PRO A 119 -10.56 25.96 -3.71
N ARG A 120 -11.68 26.68 -3.78
CA ARG A 120 -12.68 26.77 -2.71
C ARG A 120 -13.21 25.38 -2.30
N PHE A 121 -13.69 24.58 -3.24
CA PHE A 121 -14.29 23.28 -2.93
C PHE A 121 -13.26 22.19 -2.57
N ASN A 122 -11.98 22.33 -2.93
CA ASN A 122 -10.93 21.47 -2.37
C ASN A 122 -10.67 21.78 -0.88
N SER A 123 -11.10 22.96 -0.43
CA SER A 123 -11.06 23.39 0.97
C SER A 123 -12.33 23.08 1.75
N ASP A 124 -13.50 23.18 1.13
CA ASP A 124 -14.76 22.99 1.84
C ASP A 124 -15.13 21.50 1.99
N LEU A 125 -14.69 20.64 1.06
CA LEU A 125 -14.87 19.18 1.15
C LEU A 125 -13.88 18.49 2.13
N LYS A 126 -13.27 19.28 3.04
CA LYS A 126 -12.31 18.84 4.04
C LYS A 126 -13.05 18.24 5.24
N ASP A 127 -13.05 16.91 5.36
CA ASP A 127 -13.14 16.27 6.67
C ASP A 127 -12.01 16.83 7.56
N ASP A 128 -12.22 16.90 8.88
CA ASP A 128 -11.25 17.25 9.94
C ASP A 128 -9.97 16.36 10.01
N LYS A 129 -9.64 15.64 8.93
CA LYS A 129 -8.50 14.74 8.81
C LYS A 129 -7.26 15.53 8.37
N THR A 130 -6.24 15.53 9.22
CA THR A 130 -4.88 15.99 8.86
C THR A 130 -4.40 15.37 7.54
N PHE A 131 -4.07 16.25 6.57
CA PHE A 131 -3.60 15.84 5.25
C PHE A 131 -2.25 15.12 5.32
N PRO A 132 -2.05 14.04 4.55
CA PRO A 132 -0.73 13.47 4.35
C PRO A 132 0.15 14.36 3.46
N TYR A 133 1.42 14.43 3.82
CA TYR A 133 2.50 15.13 3.14
C TYR A 133 3.66 14.18 2.88
N LEU A 134 4.41 14.47 1.82
CA LEU A 134 5.73 13.94 1.59
C LEU A 134 6.76 14.97 2.06
N GLN A 135 7.54 14.60 3.04
CA GLN A 135 8.55 15.45 3.67
C GLN A 135 9.94 14.96 3.29
N ILE A 136 10.80 15.87 2.82
CA ILE A 136 12.22 15.58 2.56
C ILE A 136 13.05 16.46 3.48
N THR A 137 13.90 15.86 4.30
CA THR A 137 14.79 16.61 5.19
C THR A 137 15.94 17.24 4.40
N THR A 138 16.37 18.46 4.75
CA THR A 138 17.38 19.19 3.95
C THR A 138 18.72 19.37 4.66
N ARG A 139 18.70 19.32 6.00
CA ARG A 139 19.86 19.59 6.86
C ARG A 139 20.69 18.35 7.20
N GLU A 140 20.16 17.17 6.93
CA GLU A 140 20.87 15.92 7.23
C GLU A 140 21.94 15.62 6.17
N PRO A 141 23.05 14.96 6.55
CA PRO A 141 24.04 14.46 5.59
C PRO A 141 23.37 13.55 4.54
N PHE A 142 22.48 12.68 5.01
CA PHE A 142 21.70 11.76 4.19
C PHE A 142 20.19 12.05 4.34
N PRO A 143 19.63 12.97 3.52
CA PRO A 143 18.21 13.31 3.55
C PRO A 143 17.27 12.11 3.56
N ARG A 144 16.43 12.00 4.59
CA ARG A 144 15.29 11.06 4.63
C ARG A 144 14.06 11.62 3.94
N ILE A 145 13.32 10.72 3.31
CA ILE A 145 12.01 10.97 2.68
C ILE A 145 10.94 10.28 3.50
N GLU A 146 9.99 11.05 4.00
CA GLU A 146 9.04 10.64 5.02
C GLU A 146 7.60 10.94 4.61
N PHE A 147 6.70 10.02 4.93
CA PHE A 147 5.28 10.29 4.96
C PHE A 147 4.92 10.91 6.32
N THR A 148 4.24 12.05 6.34
CA THR A 148 3.80 12.68 7.60
C THR A 148 2.45 13.37 7.46
N ARG A 149 1.68 13.41 8.54
CA ARG A 149 0.47 14.27 8.66
C ARG A 149 0.72 15.52 9.51
N ARG A 150 1.92 15.63 10.09
CA ARG A 150 2.38 16.74 10.93
C ARG A 150 3.73 17.19 10.40
N PRO A 151 3.74 17.97 9.30
CA PRO A 151 4.99 18.39 8.67
C PRO A 151 5.77 19.33 9.60
N LYS A 152 7.10 19.24 9.56
CA LYS A 152 7.98 20.18 10.28
C LYS A 152 7.94 21.55 9.58
N SER A 153 8.03 22.63 10.37
CA SER A 153 7.99 24.01 9.84
C SER A 153 9.31 24.47 9.23
N ARG A 154 10.45 23.87 9.61
CA ARG A 154 11.80 24.25 9.14
C ARG A 154 12.67 23.02 8.86
N GLY A 155 13.70 23.22 8.02
CA GLY A 155 14.70 22.18 7.71
C GLY A 155 14.19 21.04 6.84
N VAL A 156 13.04 21.24 6.19
CA VAL A 156 12.38 20.27 5.33
C VAL A 156 11.85 20.91 4.06
N LYS A 157 11.72 20.10 3.01
CA LYS A 157 10.98 20.41 1.80
C LYS A 157 9.70 19.58 1.80
N LEU A 158 8.56 20.26 1.67
CA LEU A 158 7.24 19.67 1.77
C LEU A 158 6.56 19.62 0.41
N PHE A 159 6.04 18.44 0.08
CA PHE A 159 5.15 18.22 -1.04
C PHE A 159 3.82 17.72 -0.47
N GLY A 160 2.71 18.24 -0.99
CA GLY A 160 1.40 18.10 -0.37
C GLY A 160 0.70 19.45 -0.19
N PRO A 161 -0.53 19.44 0.33
CA PRO A 161 -1.25 18.27 0.87
C PRO A 161 -1.68 17.27 -0.20
N PHE A 162 -1.73 15.98 0.16
CA PHE A 162 -2.26 14.93 -0.71
C PHE A 162 -3.64 14.47 -0.22
N THR A 163 -4.56 14.22 -1.14
CA THR A 163 -5.93 13.82 -0.81
C THR A 163 -6.05 12.36 -0.35
N SER A 164 -5.07 11.49 -0.66
CA SER A 164 -5.10 10.07 -0.32
C SER A 164 -3.77 9.57 0.26
N ALA A 165 -3.82 9.10 1.51
CA ALA A 165 -2.66 8.50 2.17
C ALA A 165 -2.19 7.21 1.48
N ARG A 166 -3.12 6.35 1.06
CA ARG A 166 -2.80 5.07 0.39
C ARG A 166 -2.07 5.31 -0.94
N LYS A 167 -2.59 6.21 -1.77
CA LYS A 167 -1.95 6.54 -3.06
C LYS A 167 -0.58 7.19 -2.87
N LEU A 168 -0.44 8.05 -1.86
CA LEU A 168 0.87 8.63 -1.54
C LEU A 168 1.89 7.55 -1.13
N ARG A 169 1.50 6.58 -0.29
CA ARG A 169 2.37 5.45 0.07
C ARG A 169 2.75 4.61 -1.16
N GLY A 170 1.80 4.33 -2.04
CA GLY A 170 2.06 3.64 -3.32
C GLY A 170 3.07 4.42 -4.18
N ALA A 171 2.88 5.73 -4.32
CA ALA A 171 3.81 6.59 -5.06
C ALA A 171 5.21 6.59 -4.44
N ILE A 172 5.33 6.69 -3.10
CA ILE A 172 6.61 6.60 -2.39
C ILE A 172 7.31 5.27 -2.71
N ALA A 173 6.60 4.15 -2.67
CA ALA A 173 7.18 2.84 -2.97
C ALA A 173 7.70 2.74 -4.42
N VAL A 174 6.96 3.28 -5.39
CA VAL A 174 7.41 3.33 -6.80
C VAL A 174 8.65 4.22 -6.94
N LEU A 175 8.63 5.42 -6.36
CA LEU A 175 9.75 6.35 -6.39
C LEU A 175 10.98 5.79 -5.70
N GLN A 176 10.80 5.02 -4.63
CA GLN A 176 11.89 4.41 -3.88
C GLN A 176 12.62 3.34 -4.69
N LYS A 177 11.92 2.59 -5.56
CA LYS A 177 12.56 1.65 -6.51
C LYS A 177 13.44 2.38 -7.55
N ILE A 178 13.10 3.62 -7.90
CA ILE A 178 13.79 4.40 -8.93
C ILE A 178 14.98 5.15 -8.31
N PHE A 179 14.71 5.97 -7.31
CA PHE A 179 15.67 6.90 -6.72
C PHE A 179 16.43 6.30 -5.52
N ARG A 180 16.06 5.10 -5.07
CA ARG A 180 16.77 4.31 -4.03
C ARG A 180 17.05 5.09 -2.74
N PHE A 181 16.09 5.89 -2.30
CA PHE A 181 16.25 6.73 -1.12
C PHE A 181 15.89 6.01 0.19
N ARG A 182 16.26 6.61 1.32
CA ARG A 182 15.96 6.11 2.66
C ARG A 182 14.70 6.76 3.21
N ASN A 183 13.94 5.99 3.98
CA ASN A 183 12.79 6.43 4.77
C ASN A 183 12.92 6.02 6.25
N CYS A 184 14.05 5.41 6.65
CA CYS A 184 14.31 5.03 8.03
C CYS A 184 14.69 6.24 8.89
N SER A 185 14.42 6.16 10.19
CA SER A 185 14.63 7.23 11.17
C SER A 185 16.06 7.34 11.73
N LEU A 186 17.02 6.56 11.23
CA LEU A 186 18.40 6.58 11.73
C LEU A 186 19.05 7.96 11.55
N ASP A 187 19.78 8.45 12.55
CA ASP A 187 20.57 9.68 12.43
C ASP A 187 22.02 9.33 12.07
N ILE A 188 22.28 9.26 10.76
CA ILE A 188 23.55 8.79 10.21
C ILE A 188 24.53 9.95 10.14
N ASP A 189 25.61 9.85 10.91
CA ASP A 189 26.77 10.72 10.79
C ASP A 189 27.87 10.02 9.96
N PRO A 190 28.27 10.55 8.81
CA PRO A 190 29.31 9.94 7.97
C PRO A 190 30.69 9.86 8.65
N ASN A 191 30.93 10.62 9.73
CA ASN A 191 32.21 10.61 10.44
C ASN A 191 32.29 9.53 11.53
N GLU A 192 31.16 8.91 11.90
CA GLU A 192 31.14 7.87 12.93
C GLU A 192 31.46 6.49 12.33
N GLU A 193 32.47 5.82 12.90
CA GLU A 193 32.94 4.53 12.39
C GLU A 193 31.89 3.41 12.51
N LYS A 194 30.98 3.50 13.49
CA LYS A 194 29.93 2.50 13.74
C LYS A 194 29.09 2.19 12.49
N TRP A 195 28.92 3.15 11.58
CA TRP A 195 28.15 2.96 10.36
C TRP A 195 28.86 2.05 9.36
N ARG A 196 30.19 1.94 9.36
CA ARG A 196 30.92 1.01 8.48
C ARG A 196 30.53 -0.44 8.70
N TRP A 197 30.15 -0.78 9.93
CA TRP A 197 29.79 -2.14 10.35
C TRP A 197 28.27 -2.34 10.53
N PHE A 198 27.49 -1.28 10.37
CA PHE A 198 26.05 -1.33 10.56
C PHE A 198 25.38 -2.11 9.43
N ARG A 199 24.62 -3.16 9.79
CA ARG A 199 23.92 -4.02 8.83
C ARG A 199 22.80 -3.26 8.11
N PRO A 200 22.85 -3.14 6.77
CA PRO A 200 21.76 -2.53 6.00
C PRO A 200 20.42 -3.24 6.20
N CYS A 201 19.33 -2.48 6.17
CA CYS A 201 17.98 -3.01 6.23
C CYS A 201 17.56 -3.72 4.93
N LEU A 202 16.40 -4.38 4.97
CA LEU A 202 15.83 -5.10 3.84
C LEU A 202 15.68 -4.23 2.58
N LEU A 203 15.36 -2.94 2.71
CA LEU A 203 15.23 -2.04 1.57
C LEU A 203 16.53 -1.91 0.78
N ALA A 204 17.69 -2.00 1.45
CA ALA A 204 18.97 -2.04 0.76
C ALA A 204 19.14 -3.33 -0.05
N SER A 205 18.81 -4.48 0.55
CA SER A 205 18.85 -5.78 -0.12
C SER A 205 17.88 -5.88 -1.30
N LEU A 206 16.75 -5.19 -1.24
CA LEU A 206 15.76 -5.10 -2.33
C LEU A 206 16.12 -4.04 -3.38
N GLY A 207 17.25 -3.34 -3.25
CA GLY A 207 17.65 -2.28 -4.17
C GLY A 207 16.79 -1.02 -4.11
N GLN A 208 16.04 -0.82 -3.02
CA GLN A 208 15.19 0.33 -2.74
C GLN A 208 15.89 1.39 -1.89
N CYS A 209 17.07 1.11 -1.36
CA CYS A 209 17.91 2.08 -0.64
C CYS A 209 19.38 1.87 -1.01
N THR A 210 20.14 2.95 -1.22
CA THR A 210 21.60 2.90 -1.44
C THR A 210 22.41 2.65 -0.16
N ALA A 211 21.74 2.35 0.96
CA ALA A 211 22.34 1.99 2.25
C ALA A 211 23.38 3.00 2.79
N PRO A 212 23.02 4.29 2.93
CA PRO A 212 23.89 5.26 3.59
C PRO A 212 24.22 4.86 5.04
N CYS A 213 23.35 4.07 5.68
CA CYS A 213 23.57 3.52 7.02
C CYS A 213 24.77 2.58 7.09
N ASN A 214 25.27 2.08 5.95
CA ASN A 214 26.48 1.28 5.90
C ASN A 214 27.62 1.98 5.14
N LEU A 215 27.47 3.30 4.90
CA LEU A 215 28.39 4.11 4.10
C LEU A 215 28.71 3.53 2.71
N ARG A 216 27.78 2.74 2.13
CA ARG A 216 27.92 2.18 0.77
C ARG A 216 27.78 3.23 -0.33
N ILE A 217 27.39 4.45 0.04
CA ILE A 217 27.27 5.60 -0.85
C ILE A 217 27.82 6.83 -0.13
N SER A 218 28.52 7.68 -0.89
CA SER A 218 29.02 8.96 -0.39
C SER A 218 27.85 9.91 -0.07
N LYS A 219 28.10 10.86 0.83
CA LYS A 219 27.14 11.93 1.14
C LYS A 219 26.78 12.72 -0.12
N GLU A 220 27.76 12.99 -0.96
CA GLU A 220 27.64 13.82 -2.16
C GLU A 220 26.77 13.14 -3.22
N ASP A 221 26.99 11.84 -3.44
CA ASP A 221 26.21 11.06 -4.41
C ASP A 221 24.80 10.80 -3.91
N TYR A 222 24.63 10.52 -2.61
CA TYR A 222 23.30 10.38 -2.02
C TYR A 222 22.49 11.68 -2.17
N ARG A 223 23.10 12.84 -1.88
CA ARG A 223 22.46 14.14 -2.09
C ARG A 223 22.19 14.43 -3.57
N ARG A 224 22.95 13.87 -4.50
CA ARG A 224 22.67 13.95 -5.94
C ARG A 224 21.40 13.19 -6.28
N ASP A 225 21.24 11.97 -5.77
CA ASP A 225 20.03 11.16 -5.98
C ASP A 225 18.78 11.84 -5.39
N VAL A 226 18.89 12.42 -4.20
CA VAL A 226 17.79 13.18 -3.59
C VAL A 226 17.46 14.45 -4.38
N ARG A 227 18.45 15.14 -4.95
CA ARG A 227 18.21 16.28 -5.85
C ARG A 227 17.46 15.87 -7.11
N ARG A 228 17.79 14.70 -7.70
CA ARG A 228 17.06 14.13 -8.84
C ARG A 228 15.60 13.85 -8.47
N LEU A 229 15.35 13.25 -7.31
CA LEU A 229 14.00 13.06 -6.77
C LEU A 229 13.26 14.39 -6.63
N ILE A 230 13.89 15.41 -6.05
CA ILE A 230 13.28 16.75 -5.89
C ILE A 230 12.94 17.36 -7.26
N MET A 231 13.84 17.29 -8.24
CA MET A 231 13.56 17.77 -9.60
C MET A 231 12.37 17.06 -10.23
N PHE A 232 12.25 15.74 -10.02
CA PHE A 232 11.11 14.96 -10.47
C PHE A 232 9.80 15.42 -9.79
N LEU A 233 9.80 15.56 -8.47
CA LEU A 233 8.63 16.02 -7.70
C LEU A 233 8.21 17.46 -8.06
N GLU A 234 9.15 18.29 -8.51
CA GLU A 234 8.90 19.63 -9.08
C GLU A 234 8.37 19.60 -10.52
N GLY A 235 8.19 18.42 -11.12
CA GLY A 235 7.67 18.27 -12.48
C GLY A 235 8.72 18.52 -13.57
N LYS A 236 10.00 18.62 -13.22
CA LYS A 236 11.10 18.85 -14.17
C LYS A 236 11.61 17.54 -14.78
N LYS A 237 10.70 16.63 -15.15
CA LYS A 237 11.00 15.27 -15.64
C LYS A 237 11.86 15.30 -16.90
N GLU A 238 11.49 16.07 -17.91
CA GLU A 238 12.26 16.15 -19.17
C GLU A 238 13.69 16.65 -18.94
N ARG A 239 13.84 17.68 -18.12
CA ARG A 239 15.16 18.22 -17.74
C ARG A 239 15.98 17.19 -16.97
N LEU A 240 15.34 16.46 -16.06
CA LEU A 240 15.99 15.38 -15.31
C LEU A 240 16.50 14.28 -16.26
N LEU A 241 15.67 13.82 -17.20
CA LEU A 241 16.05 12.80 -18.18
C LEU A 241 17.24 13.25 -19.03
N LYS A 242 17.25 14.51 -19.51
CA LYS A 242 18.38 15.08 -20.25
C LYS A 242 19.68 15.06 -19.42
N VAL A 243 19.61 15.46 -18.15
CA VAL A 243 20.77 15.45 -17.25
C VAL A 243 21.27 14.02 -17.00
N MET A 244 20.38 13.09 -16.67
CA MET A 244 20.74 11.70 -16.39
C MET A 244 21.33 11.00 -17.62
N ASN A 245 20.78 11.26 -18.81
CA ASN A 245 21.29 10.69 -20.05
C ASN A 245 22.71 11.17 -20.34
N ARG A 246 22.98 12.47 -20.14
CA ARG A 246 24.34 13.01 -20.28
C ARG A 246 25.32 12.35 -19.30
N GLU A 247 24.95 12.26 -18.01
CA GLU A 247 25.79 11.61 -17.00
C GLU A 247 26.02 10.11 -17.28
N MET A 248 25.04 9.43 -17.87
CA MET A 248 25.15 8.03 -18.29
C MET A 248 26.16 7.88 -19.43
N LEU A 249 26.06 8.72 -20.46
CA LEU A 249 26.99 8.72 -21.59
C LEU A 249 28.41 9.07 -21.15
N GLU A 250 28.56 10.05 -20.25
CA GLU A 250 29.86 10.42 -19.67
C GLU A 250 30.46 9.27 -18.85
N ALA A 251 29.68 8.62 -17.98
CA ALA A 251 30.13 7.44 -17.25
C ALA A 251 30.54 6.29 -18.19
N SER A 252 29.85 6.11 -19.32
CA SER A 252 30.22 5.12 -20.34
C SER A 252 31.54 5.47 -21.03
N LYS A 253 31.78 6.75 -21.34
CA LYS A 253 33.05 7.23 -21.92
C LYS A 253 34.23 7.05 -20.96
N GLU A 254 33.99 7.26 -19.67
CA GLU A 254 34.97 7.04 -18.60
C GLU A 254 35.13 5.54 -18.22
N LEU A 255 34.54 4.61 -18.97
CA LEU A 255 34.56 3.15 -18.70
C LEU A 255 33.98 2.75 -17.32
N LYS A 256 33.14 3.61 -16.72
CA LYS A 256 32.44 3.35 -15.45
C LYS A 256 31.12 2.62 -15.70
N PHE A 257 31.20 1.40 -16.22
CA PHE A 257 30.04 0.65 -16.72
C PHE A 257 28.95 0.39 -15.68
N GLU A 258 29.29 0.12 -14.42
CA GLU A 258 28.29 -0.08 -13.35
C GLU A 258 27.43 1.18 -13.11
N LYS A 259 28.07 2.35 -13.14
CA LYS A 259 27.40 3.64 -12.99
C LYS A 259 26.52 3.95 -14.19
N ALA A 260 27.02 3.69 -15.40
CA ALA A 260 26.26 3.87 -16.64
C ALA A 260 25.03 2.93 -16.66
N ALA A 261 25.19 1.65 -16.34
CA ALA A 261 24.10 0.69 -16.25
C ALA A 261 23.03 1.13 -15.23
N ARG A 262 23.44 1.58 -14.05
CA ARG A 262 22.52 2.10 -13.02
C ARG A 262 21.71 3.30 -13.52
N LEU A 263 22.36 4.27 -14.16
CA LEU A 263 21.67 5.45 -14.71
C LEU A 263 20.72 5.06 -15.84
N ARG A 264 21.15 4.17 -16.75
CA ARG A 264 20.30 3.63 -17.82
C ARG A 264 19.04 2.99 -17.27
N ASP A 265 19.17 2.13 -16.27
CA ASP A 265 18.04 1.42 -15.68
C ASP A 265 17.09 2.37 -14.95
N GLN A 266 17.61 3.43 -14.31
CA GLN A 266 16.80 4.49 -13.71
C GLN A 266 16.07 5.33 -14.76
N ILE A 267 16.73 5.69 -15.87
CA ILE A 267 16.12 6.40 -17.01
C ILE A 267 14.97 5.55 -17.57
N LYS A 268 15.22 4.27 -17.83
CA LYS A 268 14.20 3.34 -18.33
C LYS A 268 13.02 3.26 -17.36
N ALA A 269 13.28 3.15 -16.05
CA ALA A 269 12.23 3.11 -15.03
C ALA A 269 11.42 4.41 -14.90
N LEU A 270 12.01 5.57 -15.22
CA LEU A 270 11.30 6.86 -15.26
C LEU A 270 10.45 7.02 -16.53
N MET A 271 10.91 6.45 -17.65
CA MET A 271 10.15 6.45 -18.91
C MET A 271 8.95 5.50 -18.82
N THR A 272 9.14 4.29 -18.30
CA THR A 272 8.07 3.29 -18.17
C THR A 272 7.21 3.47 -16.92
N LEU A 273 7.23 4.64 -16.30
CA LEU A 273 6.46 4.92 -15.09
C LEU A 273 4.93 4.86 -15.34
N GLN A 274 4.52 5.06 -16.59
CA GLN A 274 3.12 4.95 -17.05
C GLN A 274 2.63 3.49 -17.05
N GLU A 275 3.53 2.53 -17.24
CA GLU A 275 3.23 1.09 -17.36
C GLU A 275 3.16 0.38 -15.99
N ARG A 276 3.66 1.04 -14.94
CA ARG A 276 3.59 0.52 -13.57
C ARG A 276 2.21 0.85 -13.02
N GLY A 277 1.31 -0.14 -13.14
CA GLY A 277 -0.13 -0.04 -12.86
C GLY A 277 -0.56 0.47 -11.48
N ASP A 278 -1.83 0.26 -11.15
CA ASP A 278 -2.56 0.91 -10.05
C ASP A 278 -1.74 1.11 -8.77
N LEU A 279 -1.59 2.37 -8.35
CA LEU A 279 -0.91 2.77 -7.11
C LEU A 279 -1.49 2.06 -5.88
N ALA A 280 -2.75 1.63 -5.93
CA ALA A 280 -3.40 0.88 -4.85
C ALA A 280 -2.88 -0.57 -4.70
N SER A 281 -2.36 -1.17 -5.78
CA SER A 281 -1.70 -2.48 -5.80
C SER A 281 -0.22 -2.42 -5.40
N HIS A 282 0.40 -1.25 -5.55
CA HIS A 282 1.80 -0.98 -5.20
C HIS A 282 2.00 -0.36 -3.83
N ALA A 283 0.91 -0.02 -3.12
CA ALA A 283 0.97 0.27 -1.70
C ALA A 283 1.45 -0.99 -0.98
N GLN A 284 2.74 -1.02 -0.64
CA GLN A 284 3.25 -2.05 0.25
C GLN A 284 2.40 -2.00 1.53
N PRO A 285 1.90 -3.15 2.05
CA PRO A 285 1.34 -3.18 3.39
C PRO A 285 2.36 -2.51 4.29
N GLU A 286 1.88 -1.60 5.13
CA GLU A 286 2.69 -0.62 5.82
C GLU A 286 3.88 -1.33 6.49
N ALA A 287 5.06 -1.29 5.86
CA ALA A 287 6.31 -1.67 6.49
C ALA A 287 6.62 -0.54 7.49
N PHE A 288 5.80 -0.47 8.54
CA PHE A 288 6.13 0.31 9.71
C PHE A 288 7.51 -0.14 10.13
N TYR A 289 8.34 0.82 10.52
CA TYR A 289 9.52 0.52 11.28
C TYR A 289 9.06 -0.16 12.57
N VAL A 290 9.03 -1.49 12.55
CA VAL A 290 8.97 -2.31 13.75
C VAL A 290 10.34 -2.12 14.36
N ASP A 291 10.41 -1.27 15.38
CA ASP A 291 11.56 -1.26 16.29
C ASP A 291 11.43 -2.55 17.10
N PRO A 292 12.20 -3.61 16.82
CA PRO A 292 11.96 -4.92 17.43
C PRO A 292 12.12 -4.84 18.94
N LYS A 293 13.11 -4.06 19.43
CA LYS A 293 13.33 -3.87 20.86
C LYS A 293 12.14 -3.20 21.55
N LYS A 294 11.62 -2.11 20.99
CA LYS A 294 10.41 -1.44 21.56
C LYS A 294 9.17 -2.30 21.42
N GLY A 295 9.05 -3.07 20.34
CA GLY A 295 7.97 -4.04 20.14
C GLY A 295 7.96 -5.07 21.25
N LEU A 296 9.09 -5.75 21.48
CA LEU A 296 9.24 -6.78 22.52
C LEU A 296 9.03 -6.22 23.94
N LEU A 297 9.59 -5.04 24.24
CA LEU A 297 9.37 -4.36 25.53
C LEU A 297 7.89 -4.01 25.72
N GLY A 298 7.24 -3.59 24.63
CA GLY A 298 5.80 -3.35 24.61
C GLY A 298 5.01 -4.62 24.89
N LEU A 299 5.34 -5.75 24.24
CA LEU A 299 4.69 -7.04 24.47
C LEU A 299 4.86 -7.51 25.91
N LYS A 300 6.09 -7.41 26.45
CA LYS A 300 6.36 -7.73 27.87
C LYS A 300 5.45 -6.95 28.80
N LYS A 301 5.35 -5.63 28.61
CA LYS A 301 4.51 -4.75 29.43
C LYS A 301 3.02 -5.03 29.25
N VAL A 302 2.57 -5.23 28.01
CA VAL A 302 1.16 -5.42 27.66
C VAL A 302 0.61 -6.73 28.20
N PHE A 303 1.40 -7.80 28.15
CA PHE A 303 1.00 -9.15 28.56
C PHE A 303 1.56 -9.58 29.92
N GLY A 304 2.27 -8.70 30.63
CA GLY A 304 2.80 -9.00 31.96
C GLY A 304 3.84 -10.13 31.99
N LEU A 305 4.60 -10.32 30.91
CA LEU A 305 5.58 -11.40 30.81
C LEU A 305 6.73 -11.19 31.81
N SER A 306 7.17 -12.26 32.48
CA SER A 306 8.29 -12.22 33.44
C SER A 306 9.62 -11.86 32.75
N THR A 307 9.86 -12.48 31.59
CA THR A 307 11.03 -12.25 30.72
C THR A 307 10.65 -11.47 29.46
N LEU A 308 11.66 -10.99 28.73
CA LEU A 308 11.43 -10.38 27.43
C LEU A 308 11.19 -11.52 26.42
N PRO A 309 10.06 -11.54 25.67
CA PRO A 309 9.81 -12.60 24.71
C PRO A 309 10.88 -12.52 23.61
N ARG A 310 11.44 -13.67 23.22
CA ARG A 310 12.46 -13.77 22.17
C ARG A 310 11.92 -14.47 20.94
N ARG A 311 11.24 -15.61 21.11
CA ARG A 311 10.71 -16.45 20.03
C ARG A 311 9.20 -16.24 19.91
N ILE A 312 8.77 -15.70 18.77
CA ILE A 312 7.35 -15.53 18.43
C ILE A 312 7.06 -16.38 17.19
N GLU A 313 6.08 -17.27 17.26
CA GLU A 313 5.61 -18.04 16.11
C GLU A 313 4.23 -17.54 15.66
N GLY A 314 4.04 -17.40 14.36
CA GLY A 314 2.78 -16.99 13.75
C GLY A 314 2.21 -18.12 12.90
N VAL A 315 0.91 -18.40 13.03
CA VAL A 315 0.21 -19.46 12.28
C VAL A 315 -0.96 -18.88 11.51
N ASP A 316 -1.06 -19.22 10.22
CA ASP A 316 -2.16 -18.88 9.32
C ASP A 316 -2.68 -20.16 8.65
N ILE A 317 -4.00 -20.32 8.54
CA ILE A 317 -4.66 -21.42 7.82
C ILE A 317 -5.20 -20.89 6.51
N ALA A 318 -4.84 -21.55 5.41
CA ALA A 318 -5.26 -21.14 4.08
C ALA A 318 -5.86 -22.30 3.29
N HIS A 319 -7.00 -22.02 2.65
CA HIS A 319 -7.73 -22.97 1.83
C HIS A 319 -7.34 -22.86 0.36
N LEU A 320 -6.96 -23.98 -0.26
CA LEU A 320 -6.68 -24.06 -1.70
C LEU A 320 -7.97 -24.34 -2.48
N GLN A 321 -8.07 -23.77 -3.69
CA GLN A 321 -9.08 -24.18 -4.66
C GLN A 321 -8.74 -25.61 -5.12
N GLY A 322 -9.52 -26.58 -4.68
CA GLY A 322 -9.26 -28.02 -4.84
C GLY A 322 -9.55 -28.86 -3.58
N GLY A 323 -9.92 -28.22 -2.45
CA GLY A 323 -10.30 -28.92 -1.22
C GLY A 323 -9.12 -29.23 -0.28
N GLU A 324 -7.88 -28.89 -0.66
CA GLU A 324 -6.71 -29.04 0.20
C GLU A 324 -6.56 -27.84 1.16
N THR A 325 -6.36 -28.11 2.45
CA THR A 325 -6.06 -27.09 3.46
C THR A 325 -4.58 -27.12 3.81
N VAL A 326 -3.95 -25.95 3.91
CA VAL A 326 -2.53 -25.82 4.25
C VAL A 326 -2.35 -24.74 5.31
N ALA A 327 -1.54 -25.05 6.31
CA ALA A 327 -1.13 -24.09 7.31
C ALA A 327 0.30 -23.60 7.06
N SER A 328 0.50 -22.31 7.33
CA SER A 328 1.77 -21.63 7.25
C SER A 328 2.21 -21.20 8.64
N LEU A 329 3.41 -21.61 9.04
CA LEU A 329 4.04 -21.21 10.29
C LEU A 329 5.27 -20.37 9.99
N VAL A 330 5.32 -19.17 10.56
CA VAL A 330 6.48 -18.27 10.49
C VAL A 330 7.06 -18.10 11.88
N GLN A 331 8.35 -17.79 11.93
CA GLN A 331 9.08 -17.64 13.20
C GLN A 331 9.79 -16.29 13.22
N PHE A 332 9.74 -15.63 14.37
CA PHE A 332 10.46 -14.40 14.67
C PHE A 332 11.35 -14.65 15.87
N ILE A 333 12.61 -14.21 15.79
CA ILE A 333 13.58 -14.24 16.89
C ILE A 333 14.01 -12.80 17.16
N ASP A 334 13.91 -12.38 18.41
CA ASP A 334 14.19 -11.02 18.87
C ASP A 334 13.43 -9.95 18.05
N GLY A 335 12.18 -10.28 17.68
CA GLY A 335 11.28 -9.41 16.92
C GLY A 335 11.63 -9.25 15.44
N VAL A 336 12.52 -10.10 14.90
CA VAL A 336 12.94 -10.12 13.50
C VAL A 336 12.54 -11.45 12.85
N PRO A 337 12.05 -11.47 11.60
CA PRO A 337 11.67 -12.71 10.93
C PRO A 337 12.88 -13.65 10.73
N PHE A 338 12.75 -14.89 11.17
CA PHE A 338 13.74 -15.96 11.03
C PHE A 338 13.26 -17.01 10.02
N LYS A 339 13.59 -16.76 8.74
CA LYS A 339 13.07 -17.54 7.59
C LYS A 339 13.41 -19.04 7.60
N GLN A 340 14.54 -19.42 8.21
CA GLN A 340 14.93 -20.83 8.33
C GLN A 340 13.98 -21.62 9.24
N GLY A 341 13.31 -20.94 10.17
CA GLY A 341 12.31 -21.53 11.05
C GLY A 341 10.92 -21.65 10.43
N TYR A 342 10.71 -21.20 9.19
CA TYR A 342 9.38 -21.25 8.56
C TYR A 342 9.02 -22.66 8.17
N LYS A 343 7.77 -23.06 8.40
CA LYS A 343 7.26 -24.40 8.12
C LYS A 343 5.92 -24.31 7.41
N ARG A 344 5.62 -25.33 6.61
CA ARG A 344 4.30 -25.53 6.01
C ARG A 344 3.78 -26.87 6.44
N PHE A 345 2.49 -26.94 6.71
CA PHE A 345 1.80 -28.16 7.08
C PHE A 345 0.68 -28.41 6.10
N LYS A 346 0.80 -29.50 5.32
CA LYS A 346 -0.35 -30.05 4.60
C LYS A 346 -1.24 -30.74 5.61
N ILE A 347 -2.49 -30.32 5.70
CA ILE A 347 -3.52 -30.91 6.56
C ILE A 347 -3.92 -32.24 5.95
N ARG A 348 -4.02 -33.29 6.77
CA ARG A 348 -4.25 -34.66 6.30
C ARG A 348 -5.49 -35.29 6.90
N THR A 349 -5.90 -34.86 8.09
CA THR A 349 -6.93 -35.56 8.87
C THR A 349 -8.29 -34.88 8.85
N VAL A 350 -8.47 -33.88 7.98
CA VAL A 350 -9.69 -33.05 7.91
C VAL A 350 -10.26 -33.14 6.51
N ASP A 351 -11.45 -33.74 6.38
CA ASP A 351 -12.21 -33.76 5.14
C ASP A 351 -13.04 -32.47 5.03
N GLY A 352 -12.75 -31.65 4.03
CA GLY A 352 -13.45 -30.38 3.77
C GLY A 352 -12.84 -29.15 4.47
N VAL A 353 -13.64 -28.07 4.55
CA VAL A 353 -13.23 -26.75 5.04
C VAL A 353 -13.55 -26.64 6.54
N ASP A 354 -12.67 -27.18 7.40
CA ASP A 354 -12.73 -26.99 8.86
C ASP A 354 -11.41 -26.37 9.38
N ASP A 355 -11.44 -25.05 9.54
CA ASP A 355 -10.34 -24.25 10.07
C ASP A 355 -9.95 -24.61 11.50
N PHE A 356 -10.91 -25.03 12.33
CA PHE A 356 -10.66 -25.35 13.73
C PHE A 356 -9.95 -26.69 13.86
N ALA A 357 -10.42 -27.70 13.13
CA ALA A 357 -9.75 -29.00 13.07
C ALA A 357 -8.34 -28.88 12.46
N SER A 358 -8.20 -28.08 11.40
CA SER A 358 -6.90 -27.81 10.76
C SER A 358 -5.92 -27.13 11.73
N MET A 359 -6.39 -26.14 12.50
CA MET A 359 -5.59 -25.49 13.53
C MET A 359 -5.14 -26.49 14.62
N ARG A 360 -6.05 -27.34 15.10
CA ARG A 360 -5.73 -28.38 16.08
C ARG A 360 -4.65 -29.32 15.57
N GLU A 361 -4.74 -29.78 14.32
CA GLU A 361 -3.75 -30.68 13.73
C GLU A 361 -2.36 -30.04 13.71
N VAL A 362 -2.27 -28.78 13.27
CA VAL A 362 -1.00 -28.05 13.10
C VAL A 362 -0.32 -27.80 14.43
N VAL A 363 -1.08 -27.29 15.42
CA VAL A 363 -0.56 -27.00 16.75
C VAL A 363 -0.10 -28.29 17.43
N SER A 364 -0.91 -29.34 17.42
CA SER A 364 -0.54 -30.65 17.97
C SER A 364 0.74 -31.21 17.34
N ARG A 365 0.85 -31.18 16.00
CA ARG A 365 2.03 -31.70 15.29
C ARG A 365 3.28 -30.86 15.58
N ARG A 366 3.14 -29.54 15.66
CA ARG A 366 4.27 -28.64 15.93
C ARG A 366 4.84 -28.86 17.33
N PHE A 367 3.98 -28.85 18.35
CA PHE A 367 4.42 -28.92 19.75
C PHE A 367 4.90 -30.31 20.13
N ARG A 368 4.27 -31.38 19.63
CA ARG A 368 4.78 -32.75 19.79
C ARG A 368 6.19 -32.91 19.21
N ARG A 369 6.45 -32.28 18.06
CA ARG A 369 7.79 -32.32 17.45
C ARG A 369 8.81 -31.52 18.26
N LEU A 370 8.44 -30.34 18.77
CA LEU A 370 9.32 -29.55 19.64
C LEU A 370 9.72 -30.32 20.89
N ASP A 371 8.76 -30.98 21.52
CA ASP A 371 8.96 -31.85 22.68
C ASP A 371 9.91 -33.03 22.35
N GLN A 372 9.64 -33.75 21.25
CA GLN A 372 10.49 -34.86 20.79
C GLN A 372 11.92 -34.45 20.42
N GLU A 373 12.10 -33.27 19.82
CA GLU A 373 13.40 -32.74 19.40
C GLU A 373 14.14 -32.01 20.55
N GLY A 374 13.52 -31.88 21.73
CA GLY A 374 14.07 -31.14 22.86
C GLY A 374 14.26 -29.64 22.58
N GLU A 375 13.51 -29.09 21.62
CA GLU A 375 13.56 -27.68 21.28
C GLU A 375 12.74 -26.85 22.27
N SER A 376 13.23 -25.65 22.61
CA SER A 376 12.47 -24.69 23.41
C SER A 376 11.16 -24.27 22.73
N LEU A 377 10.10 -24.14 23.51
CA LEU A 377 8.82 -23.62 23.02
C LEU A 377 8.92 -22.13 22.65
N PRO A 378 8.06 -21.61 21.75
CA PRO A 378 7.98 -20.17 21.53
C PRO A 378 7.51 -19.44 22.79
N ASP A 379 7.94 -18.21 23.02
CA ASP A 379 7.41 -17.39 24.12
C ASP A 379 5.97 -16.95 23.83
N ILE A 380 5.67 -16.70 22.54
CA ILE A 380 4.34 -16.28 22.06
C ILE A 380 3.97 -17.08 20.82
N LEU A 381 2.77 -17.67 20.83
CA LEU A 381 2.12 -18.25 19.64
C LEU A 381 0.98 -17.33 19.19
N LEU A 382 1.13 -16.72 18.02
CA LEU A 382 0.14 -15.84 17.40
C LEU A 382 -0.65 -16.61 16.34
N ILE A 383 -1.97 -16.64 16.50
CA ILE A 383 -2.90 -17.22 15.54
C ILE A 383 -3.53 -16.10 14.70
N ASP A 384 -3.41 -16.19 13.38
CA ASP A 384 -4.15 -15.32 12.45
C ASP A 384 -5.61 -15.76 12.42
N GLY A 385 -6.43 -15.13 13.26
CA GLY A 385 -7.73 -15.70 13.56
C GLY A 385 -8.54 -15.04 14.66
N GLY A 386 -9.82 -15.44 14.71
CA GLY A 386 -10.75 -15.03 15.76
C GLY A 386 -10.71 -15.93 17.00
N LYS A 387 -11.58 -15.63 17.98
CA LYS A 387 -11.71 -16.35 19.24
C LYS A 387 -11.93 -17.87 19.09
N GLY A 388 -12.63 -18.31 18.04
CA GLY A 388 -12.85 -19.74 17.76
C GLY A 388 -11.54 -20.49 17.46
N GLN A 389 -10.66 -19.92 16.62
CA GLN A 389 -9.38 -20.53 16.27
C GLN A 389 -8.41 -20.53 17.47
N LEU A 390 -8.47 -19.49 18.32
CA LEU A 390 -7.78 -19.48 19.59
C LEU A 390 -8.22 -20.65 20.49
N GLY A 391 -9.53 -20.86 20.63
CA GLY A 391 -10.09 -21.98 21.40
C GLY A 391 -9.61 -23.34 20.89
N ALA A 392 -9.63 -23.54 19.57
CA ALA A 392 -9.15 -24.76 18.93
C ALA A 392 -7.67 -25.03 19.21
N ALA A 393 -6.80 -24.02 19.10
CA ALA A 393 -5.38 -24.16 19.42
C ALA A 393 -5.14 -24.47 20.90
N MET A 394 -5.89 -23.84 21.81
CA MET A 394 -5.78 -24.11 23.25
C MET A 394 -6.20 -25.54 23.60
N GLU A 395 -7.23 -26.08 22.95
CA GLU A 395 -7.64 -27.48 23.10
C GLU A 395 -6.52 -28.44 22.70
N ALA A 396 -5.87 -28.18 21.56
CA ALA A 396 -4.72 -28.97 21.10
C ALA A 396 -3.55 -28.94 22.11
N LEU A 397 -3.26 -27.76 22.68
CA LEU A 397 -2.17 -27.59 23.63
C LEU A 397 -2.43 -28.25 24.98
N LYS A 398 -3.68 -28.29 25.47
CA LYS A 398 -4.02 -28.99 26.71
C LYS A 398 -3.71 -30.49 26.69
N SER A 399 -3.66 -31.08 25.49
CA SER A 399 -3.33 -32.50 25.32
C SER A 399 -1.82 -32.80 25.44
N ILE A 400 -0.99 -31.77 25.60
CA ILE A 400 0.47 -31.87 25.66
C ILE A 400 0.89 -31.41 27.06
N GLU A 401 1.53 -32.29 27.84
CA GLU A 401 1.99 -32.03 29.22
C GLU A 401 3.23 -31.11 29.27
N VAL A 402 3.16 -29.93 28.66
CA VAL A 402 4.26 -28.96 28.61
C VAL A 402 3.82 -27.60 29.14
N GLU A 403 4.77 -26.81 29.64
CA GLU A 403 4.52 -25.44 30.07
C GLU A 403 4.07 -24.59 28.87
N LEU A 404 2.83 -24.09 28.91
CA LEU A 404 2.21 -23.49 27.75
C LEU A 404 2.79 -22.11 27.44
N PRO A 405 3.06 -21.81 26.16
CA PRO A 405 3.45 -20.47 25.76
C PRO A 405 2.25 -19.50 25.87
N LEU A 406 2.51 -18.19 25.78
CA LEU A 406 1.42 -17.23 25.63
C LEU A 406 0.79 -17.40 24.24
N VAL A 407 -0.41 -17.95 24.18
CA VAL A 407 -1.18 -18.06 22.93
C VAL A 407 -2.12 -16.88 22.82
N ILE A 408 -2.10 -16.21 21.66
CA ILE A 408 -2.99 -15.09 21.36
C ILE A 408 -3.53 -15.23 19.95
N SER A 409 -4.70 -14.66 19.68
CA SER A 409 -5.17 -14.47 18.30
C SER A 409 -5.34 -13.00 17.97
N LEU A 410 -5.11 -12.64 16.71
CA LEU A 410 -5.25 -11.27 16.22
C LEU A 410 -6.27 -11.22 15.09
N ALA A 411 -7.41 -10.59 15.34
CA ALA A 411 -8.48 -10.47 14.36
C ALA A 411 -8.22 -9.34 13.35
N LYS A 412 -8.39 -9.63 12.06
CA LYS A 412 -8.00 -8.76 10.93
C LYS A 412 -8.81 -7.46 10.78
N ARG A 413 -10.07 -7.40 11.24
CA ARG A 413 -10.93 -6.22 10.99
C ARG A 413 -10.65 -5.06 11.95
N GLU A 414 -10.57 -5.35 13.25
CA GLU A 414 -10.44 -4.34 14.29
C GLU A 414 -9.07 -4.37 15.00
N GLU A 415 -8.16 -5.26 14.60
CA GLU A 415 -6.83 -5.42 15.22
C GLU A 415 -6.93 -5.77 16.72
N GLU A 416 -7.99 -6.50 17.06
CA GLU A 416 -8.32 -6.97 18.40
C GLU A 416 -7.51 -8.22 18.77
N ILE A 417 -6.93 -8.19 19.97
CA ILE A 417 -6.13 -9.31 20.50
C ILE A 417 -6.99 -10.11 21.48
N PHE A 418 -7.21 -11.38 21.18
CA PHE A 418 -7.91 -12.30 22.07
C PHE A 418 -6.91 -13.10 22.91
N LEU A 419 -7.20 -13.21 24.20
CA LEU A 419 -6.44 -13.99 25.18
C LEU A 419 -7.27 -15.19 25.65
N PRO A 420 -6.64 -16.34 25.96
CA PRO A 420 -7.32 -17.48 26.52
C PRO A 420 -7.96 -17.14 27.87
N GLY A 421 -9.23 -17.51 28.05
CA GLY A 421 -9.97 -17.27 29.29
C GLY A 421 -10.53 -15.85 29.46
N GLU A 422 -10.20 -14.89 28.58
CA GLU A 422 -10.77 -13.54 28.62
C GLU A 422 -12.01 -13.42 27.71
N SER A 423 -13.05 -12.76 28.22
CA SER A 423 -14.30 -12.53 27.47
C SER A 423 -14.14 -11.42 26.44
N GLU A 424 -13.47 -10.33 26.81
CA GLU A 424 -13.26 -9.13 26.00
C GLU A 424 -11.87 -9.12 25.32
N PRO A 425 -11.76 -8.63 24.08
CA PRO A 425 -10.47 -8.48 23.43
C PRO A 425 -9.67 -7.32 24.04
N LYS A 426 -8.35 -7.50 24.08
CA LYS A 426 -7.41 -6.43 24.42
C LYS A 426 -7.16 -5.56 23.18
N VAL A 427 -7.60 -4.30 23.26
CA VAL A 427 -7.39 -3.31 22.19
C VAL A 427 -6.16 -2.46 22.49
N LEU A 428 -5.19 -2.49 21.58
CA LEU A 428 -3.99 -1.64 21.68
C LEU A 428 -4.11 -0.41 20.79
N SER A 429 -3.49 0.69 21.20
CA SER A 429 -3.35 1.87 20.35
C SER A 429 -2.70 1.51 19.01
N ARG A 430 -3.22 2.04 17.91
CA ARG A 430 -2.65 1.90 16.55
C ARG A 430 -1.20 2.43 16.42
N HIS A 431 -0.75 3.20 17.40
CA HIS A 431 0.63 3.70 17.49
C HIS A 431 1.55 2.81 18.33
N SER A 432 1.02 1.77 18.98
CA SER A 432 1.78 0.85 19.83
C SER A 432 2.79 0.04 19.02
N TYR A 433 4.04 0.01 19.48
CA TYR A 433 5.08 -0.85 18.89
C TYR A 433 4.77 -2.34 19.09
N ALA A 434 4.07 -2.70 20.18
CA ALA A 434 3.65 -4.07 20.45
C ALA A 434 2.64 -4.56 19.39
N LEU A 435 1.62 -3.75 19.11
CA LEU A 435 0.62 -4.07 18.09
C LEU A 435 1.27 -4.21 16.71
N ARG A 436 2.18 -3.29 16.36
CA ARG A 436 2.89 -3.34 15.07
C ARG A 436 3.75 -4.58 14.91
N LEU A 437 4.37 -5.07 16.00
CA LEU A 437 5.14 -6.31 15.97
C LEU A 437 4.20 -7.51 15.74
N LEU A 438 3.05 -7.58 16.43
CA LEU A 438 2.06 -8.64 16.20
C LEU A 438 1.50 -8.60 14.78
N GLN A 439 1.19 -7.40 14.26
CA GLN A 439 0.78 -7.20 12.88
C GLN A 439 1.84 -7.68 11.90
N SER A 440 3.12 -7.38 12.16
CA SER A 440 4.22 -7.86 11.31
C SER A 440 4.34 -9.38 11.31
N VAL A 441 4.07 -10.05 12.43
CA VAL A 441 4.06 -11.52 12.50
C VAL A 441 2.88 -12.07 11.69
N ARG A 442 1.67 -11.55 11.89
CA ARG A 442 0.47 -11.95 11.15
C ARG A 442 0.62 -11.74 9.64
N ASP A 443 1.02 -10.53 9.24
CA ASP A 443 1.18 -10.17 7.83
C ASP A 443 2.25 -11.04 7.15
N GLU A 444 3.30 -11.43 7.88
CA GLU A 444 4.32 -12.35 7.39
C GLU A 444 3.80 -13.80 7.27
N SER A 445 2.99 -14.28 8.22
CA SER A 445 2.28 -15.57 8.12
C SER A 445 1.40 -15.60 6.86
N HIS A 446 0.57 -14.58 6.70
CA HIS A 446 -0.34 -14.44 5.57
C HIS A 446 0.41 -14.32 4.24
N ARG A 447 1.50 -13.54 4.19
CA ARG A 447 2.36 -13.43 3.00
C ARG A 447 2.98 -14.77 2.64
N PHE A 448 3.43 -15.55 3.63
CA PHE A 448 4.04 -16.85 3.41
C PHE A 448 3.04 -17.89 2.89
N ALA A 449 1.79 -17.83 3.36
CA ALA A 449 0.67 -18.61 2.85
C ALA A 449 0.35 -18.25 1.39
N GLN A 450 0.15 -16.97 1.07
CA GLN A 450 -0.17 -16.51 -0.28
C GLN A 450 0.91 -16.88 -1.32
N GLN A 451 2.20 -16.79 -0.95
CA GLN A 451 3.29 -17.21 -1.85
C GLN A 451 3.19 -18.68 -2.26
N TYR A 452 2.68 -19.53 -1.37
CA TYR A 452 2.49 -20.95 -1.64
C TYR A 452 1.32 -21.19 -2.61
N HIS A 453 0.20 -20.47 -2.44
CA HIS A 453 -0.91 -20.51 -3.40
C HIS A 453 -0.47 -20.17 -4.84
N HIS A 454 0.39 -19.16 -4.99
CA HIS A 454 0.92 -18.78 -6.30
C HIS A 454 1.85 -19.84 -6.89
N LEU A 455 2.66 -20.50 -6.06
CA LEU A 455 3.56 -21.58 -6.50
C LEU A 455 2.76 -22.82 -6.97
N LEU A 456 1.73 -23.21 -6.21
CA LEU A 456 0.87 -24.35 -6.56
C LEU A 456 0.02 -24.09 -7.79
N ARG A 457 -0.53 -22.87 -7.97
CA ARG A 457 -1.23 -22.50 -9.22
C ARG A 457 -0.33 -22.59 -10.44
N ARG A 458 0.95 -22.23 -10.31
CA ARG A 458 1.92 -22.42 -11.40
C ARG A 458 2.11 -23.90 -11.71
N LYS A 459 2.32 -24.74 -10.69
CA LYS A 459 2.46 -26.19 -10.88
C LYS A 459 1.19 -26.87 -11.44
N SER A 460 -0.02 -26.43 -11.09
CA SER A 460 -1.24 -27.03 -11.64
C SER A 460 -1.51 -26.59 -13.09
N THR A 461 -0.95 -25.46 -13.53
CA THR A 461 -1.12 -24.94 -14.90
C THR A 461 -0.07 -25.55 -15.86
N PHE A 462 1.09 -25.94 -15.35
CA PHE A 462 2.12 -26.69 -16.06
C PHE A 462 2.11 -28.13 -15.53
N GLY A 463 1.26 -29.00 -16.08
CA GLY A 463 1.13 -30.39 -15.64
C GLY A 463 2.45 -31.15 -15.72
N GLU A 464 3.19 -31.17 -14.61
CA GLU A 464 4.29 -32.08 -14.36
C GLU A 464 3.88 -32.94 -13.16
N GLU A 465 3.59 -34.20 -13.45
CA GLU A 465 3.35 -35.29 -12.49
C GLU A 465 4.55 -35.53 -11.56
#